data_AF-A0A6V7J5M5-F1
#
_entry.id   AF-A0A6V7J5M5-F1
#
_cell.length_a   1.000
_cell.length_b   1.000
_cell.length_c   1.000
_cell.angle_alpha   90.00
_cell.angle_beta   90.00
_cell.angle_gamma   90.00
#
_symmetry.space_group_name_H-M   'P 1'
#
loop_
_entity.id
_entity.type
_entity.pdbx_description
1 polymer ?
#
loop_
_entity_poly.entity_id
_entity_poly.type
_entity_poly.pdbx_seq_one_letter_code
_entity_poly.pdbx_strand_id
1 'polypeptide(L)' 'IDLKVAAKFFGSKFACGSSVTGEDEIVIQGDVKDDLFDVIPEKWPQ' A
#
# COMPACT_ATOMS: atom_id res chain seq x y z
N ILE A 1 -7.93 -8.96 0.66
CA ILE A 1 -7.72 -7.52 0.42
C ILE A 1 -7.67 -7.33 -1.09
N ASP A 2 -8.34 -6.33 -1.66
CA ASP A 2 -8.21 -6.04 -3.09
C ASP A 2 -6.92 -5.24 -3.33
N LEU A 3 -5.98 -5.81 -4.09
CA LEU A 3 -4.67 -5.21 -4.36
C LEU A 3 -4.75 -3.92 -5.15
N LYS A 4 -5.74 -3.76 -6.05
CA LYS A 4 -5.92 -2.51 -6.80
C LYS A 4 -6.40 -1.39 -5.88
N VAL A 5 -7.30 -1.73 -4.94
CA VAL A 5 -7.77 -0.78 -3.93
C VAL A 5 -6.65 -0.42 -2.97
N ALA A 6 -5.88 -1.40 -2.50
CA ALA A 6 -4.74 -1.18 -1.62
C ALA A 6 -3.66 -0.33 -2.30
N ALA A 7 -3.30 -0.63 -3.55
CA ALA A 7 -2.36 0.18 -4.32
C ALA A 7 -2.85 1.63 -4.41
N LYS A 8 -4.10 1.86 -4.84
CA LYS A 8 -4.66 3.21 -4.93
C LYS A 8 -4.67 3.93 -3.57
N PHE A 9 -4.99 3.22 -2.49
CA PHE A 9 -4.95 3.77 -1.13
C PHE A 9 -3.55 4.20 -0.73
N PHE A 10 -2.54 3.36 -0.94
CA PHE A 10 -1.15 3.69 -0.67
C PHE A 10 -0.67 4.88 -1.50
N GLY A 11 -1.07 4.98 -2.77
CA GLY A 11 -0.70 6.12 -3.61
C GLY A 11 -1.30 7.45 -3.12
N SER A 12 -2.54 7.42 -2.63
CA SER A 12 -3.16 8.61 -2.01
C SER A 12 -2.61 8.92 -0.62
N LYS A 13 -2.31 7.91 0.21
CA LYS A 13 -1.81 8.09 1.58
C LYS A 13 -0.38 8.62 1.60
N PHE A 14 0.47 8.09 0.73
CA PHE A 14 1.89 8.43 0.67
C PHE A 14 2.23 9.47 -0.40
N ALA A 15 1.23 9.99 -1.13
CA ALA A 15 1.40 10.93 -2.24
C ALA A 15 2.47 10.50 -3.26
N CYS A 16 2.66 9.19 -3.41
CA CYS A 16 3.70 8.57 -4.21
C CYS A 16 3.09 7.60 -5.24
N GLY A 17 3.85 7.30 -6.29
CA GLY A 17 3.44 6.29 -7.27
C GLY A 17 3.36 4.91 -6.60
N SER A 18 2.20 4.28 -6.69
CA SER A 18 2.00 2.89 -6.27
C SER A 18 1.37 2.10 -7.40
N SER A 19 1.80 0.85 -7.60
CA SER A 19 1.30 0.00 -8.67
C SER A 19 1.39 -1.46 -8.29
N VAL A 20 0.40 -2.24 -8.72
CA VAL A 20 0.38 -3.69 -8.58
C VAL A 20 1.34 -4.25 -9.62
N THR A 21 2.40 -4.92 -9.19
CA THR A 21 3.45 -5.47 -10.07
C THR A 21 3.31 -6.98 -10.28
N GLY A 22 2.62 -7.68 -9.37
CA GLY A 22 2.39 -9.12 -9.44
C GLY A 22 1.01 -9.54 -8.94
N GLU A 23 0.74 -10.85 -8.91
CA GLU A 23 -0.54 -11.38 -8.44
C GLU A 23 -0.82 -11.09 -6.96
N ASP A 24 0.22 -10.87 -6.15
CA ASP A 24 0.12 -10.50 -4.73
C ASP A 24 1.21 -9.49 -4.31
N GLU A 25 1.65 -8.65 -5.27
CA GLU A 25 2.73 -7.70 -5.03
C GLU A 25 2.33 -6.27 -5.45
N ILE A 26 2.59 -5.32 -4.56
CA ILE A 26 2.42 -3.89 -4.80
C ILE A 26 3.77 -3.22 -4.56
N VAL A 27 4.21 -2.43 -5.52
CA VAL A 27 5.38 -1.56 -5.38
C VAL A 27 4.90 -0.15 -5.08
N ILE A 28 5.50 0.46 -4.05
CA ILE A 28 5.29 1.86 -3.67
C ILE A 28 6.64 2.57 -3.75
N GLN A 29 6.67 3.73 -4.40
CA GLN A 29 7.87 4.55 -4.52
C GLN A 29 8.11 5.33 -3.22
N GLY A 30 9.31 5.24 -2.65
CA GLY A 30 9.71 5.96 -1.43
C GLY A 30 10.00 5.05 -0.23
N ASP A 31 10.51 5.65 0.85
CA ASP A 31 10.78 4.93 2.10
C ASP A 31 9.57 5.06 3.04
N VAL A 32 8.55 4.25 2.78
CA VAL A 32 7.26 4.26 3.50
C VAL A 32 7.09 3.02 4.37
N LYS A 33 8.17 2.28 4.62
CA LYS A 33 8.13 0.95 5.25
C LYS A 33 7.58 1.03 6.66
N ASP A 34 8.08 1.97 7.45
CA ASP A 34 7.66 2.18 8.84
C ASP A 34 6.17 2.53 8.91
N ASP A 35 5.73 3.50 8.10
CA ASP A 35 4.31 3.86 8.02
C ASP A 35 3.43 2.70 7.53
N LEU A 36 3.95 1.85 6.62
CA LEU A 36 3.21 0.70 6.10
C LEU A 36 2.89 -0.30 7.22
N PHE A 37 3.83 -0.52 8.14
CA PHE A 37 3.65 -1.41 9.29
C PHE A 37 2.55 -0.93 10.24
N ASP A 38 2.34 0.38 10.37
CA ASP A 38 1.26 0.96 11.16
C ASP A 38 -0.07 0.97 10.39
N VAL A 39 -0.02 1.33 9.11
CA VAL A 39 -1.19 1.53 8.25
C VAL A 39 -1.89 0.21 7.90
N ILE A 40 -1.15 -0.86 7.62
CA ILE A 40 -1.73 -2.16 7.26
C ILE A 40 -2.69 -2.69 8.35
N PRO A 41 -2.27 -2.86 9.62
CA PRO A 41 -3.15 -3.35 10.67
C PRO A 41 -4.26 -2.35 11.04
N GLU A 42 -4.04 -1.04 10.90
CA GLU A 42 -5.10 -0.04 11.10
C GLU A 42 -6.20 -0.13 10.03
N LYS A 43 -5.80 -0.34 8.76
CA LYS A 43 -6.72 -0.33 7.62
C LYS A 43 -7.41 -1.67 7.39
N TRP A 44 -6.69 -2.77 7.63
CA TRP A 44 -7.20 -4.14 7.54
C TRP A 44 -6.95 -4.89 8.85
N PRO A 45 -7.67 -4.51 9.92
CA PRO A 45 -7.79 -5.37 11.08
C PRO A 45 -8.46 -6.69 10.64
N GLN A 46 -7.98 -7.82 11.15
CA GLN A 46 -8.47 -9.16 10.78
C GLN A 46 -9.97 -9.34 11.02
#